data_AF-A0A9W8CIH2-F1
#
_entry.id   AF-A0A9W8CIH2-F1
#
_cell.length_a   1.000
_cell.length_b   1.000
_cell.length_c   1.000
_cell.angle_alpha   90.00
_cell.angle_beta   90.00
_cell.angle_gamma   90.00
#
_symmetry.space_group_name_H-M   'P 1'
#
loop_
_entity.id
_entity.type
_entity.pdbx_description
1 polymer ?
#
loop_
_entity_poly.entity_id
_entity_poly.type
_entity_poly.pdbx_seq_one_letter_code
_entity_poly.pdbx_strand_id
1 'polypeptide(L)'
;MARPTVEGTLSPDSVAYKVRVGVLMSVYVLYVFYVVGTFAMFLIKARDKHSGLSQRNVPLITFLVVSCFLMGTVGMISTAFWSWPAFLRLWLTNISYTVMYSTVAARGMKHIVVSNLHNTTNKLAGGNNPGFKNMMPSTNDIGFMNRGNRNRNGSQSSIFSNTDFDNTDVSNSDEKKIVRDLDKQVRQASMRLENGPELKMYKQLQKYTKMQRYTTDKALFLFVIGHFVLALIISLIVNILNPQFSISPMSMECRMVWGFLPVVAIIAIYCVIVLPIVAIKCRKLKDAYGIRNDLFICMLMGWFCLIMNTVWDNVLPSVAKIWSGWFFTWITGVAIHTVAVTIPLMSAIRHSRNVIDRMHGASTLGTSMAAVIAGAGGHDLSKRSEYNSILADPYEYRFFCDFAASCFCSEMTAFIDEYQALKSLTVVALGSEDIWREDVDQLEPNYMTRMASSGADAGIGYLALANRNANPNSKSLRLQTPPTVSILETAKAVYPQYNLNEMTPFPVAAMDKLVAIFSVFVNSNSYTAVNLPSGMVLRIREKLGKSELTLTILDEIKEEVLNMLYFDVFTRYSKNK
;
A
#
# COMPACT_ATOMS: atom_id res chain seq x y z
N MET A 1 43.44 1.67 -34.83
CA MET A 1 43.64 3.13 -34.69
C MET A 1 44.20 3.44 -33.31
N ALA A 2 45.50 3.71 -33.21
CA ALA A 2 46.09 4.25 -31.98
C ALA A 2 45.62 5.71 -31.82
N ARG A 3 45.04 6.08 -30.68
CA ARG A 3 44.85 7.50 -30.36
C ARG A 3 46.26 8.12 -30.23
N PRO A 4 46.56 9.26 -30.87
CA PRO A 4 47.83 9.94 -30.68
C PRO A 4 48.04 10.16 -29.18
N THR A 5 49.27 9.91 -28.71
CA THR A 5 49.72 10.29 -27.36
C THR A 5 49.32 11.74 -27.13
N VAL A 6 48.38 11.94 -26.22
CA VAL A 6 47.59 13.17 -26.15
C VAL A 6 48.44 14.27 -25.53
N GLU A 7 49.15 15.03 -26.37
CA GLU A 7 49.61 16.37 -26.03
C GLU A 7 48.39 17.17 -25.54
N GLY A 8 48.36 17.49 -24.23
CA GLY A 8 47.27 18.24 -23.61
C GLY A 8 46.66 17.65 -22.34
N THR A 9 47.10 16.48 -21.87
CA THR A 9 46.81 16.10 -20.47
C THR A 9 47.66 16.96 -19.52
N LEU A 10 47.01 17.83 -18.74
CA LEU A 10 47.59 18.52 -17.58
C LEU A 10 48.48 17.56 -16.76
N SER A 11 49.76 17.88 -16.63
CA SER A 11 50.63 17.13 -15.71
C SER A 11 49.98 17.10 -14.32
N PRO A 12 50.02 15.96 -13.58
CA PRO A 12 49.60 15.89 -12.19
C PRO A 12 50.24 16.99 -11.30
N ASP A 13 51.42 17.48 -11.70
CA ASP A 13 52.12 18.55 -10.99
C ASP A 13 51.59 19.96 -11.31
N SER A 14 50.80 20.11 -12.37
CA SER A 14 50.25 21.40 -12.79
C SER A 14 49.26 21.96 -11.75
N VAL A 15 49.30 23.27 -11.55
CA VAL A 15 48.40 24.00 -10.64
C VAL A 15 46.94 23.78 -11.04
N ALA A 16 46.63 23.80 -12.34
CA ALA A 16 45.27 23.60 -12.83
C ALA A 16 44.69 22.21 -12.48
N TYR A 17 45.51 21.16 -12.54
CA TYR A 17 45.09 19.82 -12.12
C TYR A 17 44.77 19.78 -10.62
N LYS A 18 45.67 20.32 -9.78
CA LYS A 18 45.49 20.37 -8.31
C LYS A 18 44.23 21.15 -7.92
N VAL A 19 43.99 22.31 -8.55
CA VAL A 19 42.78 23.12 -8.32
C VAL A 19 41.53 22.34 -8.71
N ARG A 20 41.50 21.70 -9.89
CA ARG A 20 40.35 20.88 -10.32
C ARG A 20 40.05 19.75 -9.35
N VAL A 21 41.06 18.98 -8.96
CA VAL A 21 40.91 17.87 -8.01
C VAL A 21 40.38 18.40 -6.68
N GLY A 22 40.95 19.49 -6.16
CA GLY A 22 40.49 20.14 -4.93
C GLY A 22 39.00 20.52 -4.99
N VAL A 23 38.58 21.22 -6.04
CA VAL A 23 37.18 21.63 -6.24
C VAL A 23 36.24 20.42 -6.33
N LEU A 24 36.57 19.42 -7.16
CA LEU A 24 35.73 18.24 -7.32
C LEU A 24 35.63 17.40 -6.05
N MET A 25 36.72 17.28 -5.29
CA MET A 25 36.70 16.57 -4.00
C MET A 25 35.91 17.33 -2.95
N SER A 26 35.96 18.67 -2.92
CA SER A 26 35.09 19.48 -2.05
C SER A 26 33.60 19.28 -2.39
N VAL A 27 33.25 19.30 -3.67
CA VAL A 27 31.87 19.01 -4.14
C VAL A 27 31.47 17.58 -3.77
N TYR A 28 32.38 16.62 -3.89
CA TYR A 28 32.14 15.23 -3.51
C TYR A 28 31.85 15.09 -2.00
N VAL A 29 32.59 15.80 -1.13
CA VAL A 29 32.33 15.81 0.31
C VAL A 29 30.92 16.34 0.62
N LEU A 30 30.50 17.45 -0.03
CA LEU A 30 29.15 17.97 0.10
C LEU A 30 28.08 16.96 -0.38
N TYR A 31 28.37 16.28 -1.49
CA TYR A 31 27.51 15.21 -2.01
C TYR A 31 27.35 14.05 -1.00
N VAL A 32 28.44 13.61 -0.36
CA VAL A 32 28.40 12.57 0.68
C VAL A 32 27.52 13.01 1.86
N PHE A 33 27.72 14.22 2.38
CA PHE A 33 26.90 14.75 3.47
C PHE A 33 25.43 14.85 3.09
N TYR A 34 25.14 15.32 1.88
CA TYR A 34 23.78 15.41 1.37
C TYR A 34 23.10 14.03 1.30
N VAL A 35 23.74 13.04 0.67
CA VAL A 35 23.18 11.70 0.52
C VAL A 35 22.98 11.02 1.87
N VAL A 36 24.02 10.99 2.71
CA VAL A 36 23.98 10.32 4.01
C VAL A 36 23.01 11.01 4.96
N GLY A 37 23.06 12.34 5.05
CA GLY A 37 22.20 13.11 5.96
C GLY A 37 20.72 12.98 5.61
N THR A 38 20.37 13.15 4.33
CA THR A 38 18.95 13.00 3.91
C THR A 38 18.48 11.55 3.99
N PHE A 39 19.33 10.56 3.74
CA PHE A 39 18.97 9.16 3.87
C PHE A 39 18.78 8.74 5.34
N ALA A 40 19.63 9.21 6.26
CA ALA A 40 19.47 8.96 7.69
C ALA A 40 18.14 9.54 8.21
N MET A 41 17.81 10.79 7.85
CA MET A 41 16.51 11.40 8.16
C MET A 41 15.34 10.62 7.56
N PHE A 42 15.48 10.13 6.32
CA PHE A 42 14.49 9.27 5.69
C PHE A 42 14.27 7.97 6.48
N LEU A 43 15.34 7.29 6.91
CA LEU A 43 15.23 6.05 7.69
C LEU A 43 14.57 6.29 9.05
N ILE A 44 14.91 7.39 9.73
CA ILE A 44 14.28 7.77 11.01
C ILE A 44 12.78 8.01 10.80
N LYS A 45 12.41 8.79 9.77
CA LYS A 45 11.00 9.12 9.51
C LYS A 45 10.20 7.99 8.88
N ALA A 46 10.84 7.01 8.24
CA ALA A 46 10.19 5.82 7.71
C ALA A 46 9.89 4.76 8.78
N ARG A 47 10.56 4.83 9.95
CA ARG A 47 10.21 3.99 11.12
C ARG A 47 8.88 4.38 11.75
N ASP A 48 8.47 5.64 11.58
CA ASP A 48 7.17 6.13 12.02
C ASP A 48 6.07 5.49 11.17
N LYS A 49 5.28 4.57 11.76
CA LYS A 49 4.22 3.84 11.05
C LYS A 49 3.17 4.77 10.44
N HIS A 50 2.95 5.93 11.07
CA HIS A 50 1.96 6.90 10.63
C HIS A 50 2.46 7.81 9.50
N SER A 51 3.76 7.81 9.22
CA SER A 51 4.33 8.54 8.10
C SER A 51 3.99 7.86 6.78
N GLY A 52 3.56 8.62 5.77
CA GLY A 52 3.40 8.09 4.41
C GLY A 52 4.69 7.49 3.81
N LEU A 53 5.86 7.72 4.43
CA LEU A 53 7.12 7.04 4.08
C LEU A 53 7.14 5.56 4.46
N SER A 54 6.40 5.14 5.49
CA SER A 54 6.34 3.74 5.93
C SER A 54 5.73 2.82 4.87
N GLN A 55 4.86 3.39 4.02
CA GLN A 55 4.25 2.70 2.88
C GLN A 55 5.23 2.44 1.73
N ARG A 56 6.40 3.11 1.74
CA ARG A 56 7.46 2.84 0.76
C ARG A 56 8.28 1.62 1.21
N ASN A 57 8.70 0.80 0.25
CA ASN A 57 9.59 -0.34 0.53
C ASN A 57 11.00 0.19 0.90
N VAL A 58 11.24 0.37 2.20
CA VAL A 58 12.50 0.88 2.74
C VAL A 58 13.72 0.05 2.29
N PRO A 59 13.71 -1.30 2.37
CA PRO A 59 14.84 -2.11 1.85
C PRO A 59 15.21 -1.83 0.39
N LEU A 60 14.22 -1.73 -0.51
CA LEU A 60 14.50 -1.42 -1.92
C LEU A 60 15.01 0.01 -2.10
N ILE A 61 14.50 0.98 -1.33
CA ILE A 61 15.04 2.36 -1.38
C ILE A 61 16.49 2.39 -0.87
N THR A 62 16.83 1.61 0.16
CA THR A 62 18.21 1.49 0.64
C THR A 62 19.15 1.00 -0.46
N PHE A 63 18.79 -0.06 -1.19
CA PHE A 63 19.59 -0.51 -2.32
C PHE A 63 19.72 0.55 -3.41
N LEU A 64 18.63 1.24 -3.73
CA LEU A 64 18.66 2.32 -4.71
C LEU A 64 19.64 3.43 -4.30
N VAL A 65 19.57 3.88 -3.03
CA VAL A 65 20.47 4.92 -2.51
C VAL A 65 21.92 4.47 -2.50
N VAL A 66 22.20 3.25 -2.05
CA VAL A 66 23.57 2.69 -2.07
C VAL A 66 24.10 2.62 -3.49
N SER A 67 23.30 2.12 -4.44
CA SER A 67 23.69 2.07 -5.85
C SER A 67 23.90 3.46 -6.46
N CYS A 68 23.01 4.42 -6.21
CA CYS A 68 23.17 5.80 -6.67
C CYS A 68 24.39 6.48 -6.04
N PHE A 69 24.67 6.19 -4.77
CA PHE A 69 25.87 6.67 -4.08
C PHE A 69 27.12 6.14 -4.77
N LEU A 70 27.25 4.81 -4.93
CA LEU A 70 28.38 4.19 -5.61
C LEU A 70 28.54 4.71 -7.04
N MET A 71 27.45 4.81 -7.79
CA MET A 71 27.42 5.36 -9.14
C MET A 71 27.92 6.81 -9.17
N GLY A 72 27.44 7.67 -8.27
CA GLY A 72 27.88 9.06 -8.18
C GLY A 72 29.32 9.21 -7.71
N THR A 73 29.79 8.35 -6.79
CA THR A 73 31.19 8.29 -6.37
C THR A 73 32.10 7.90 -7.53
N VAL A 74 31.74 6.89 -8.32
CA VAL A 74 32.46 6.53 -9.55
C VAL A 74 32.50 7.70 -10.52
N GLY A 75 31.37 8.37 -10.72
CA GLY A 75 31.25 9.55 -11.58
C GLY A 75 32.21 10.67 -11.16
N MET A 76 32.21 11.02 -9.88
CA MET A 76 33.06 12.08 -9.32
C MET A 76 34.53 11.70 -9.31
N ILE A 77 34.90 10.50 -8.86
CA ILE A 77 36.30 10.04 -8.82
C ILE A 77 36.85 9.94 -10.25
N SER A 78 36.10 9.40 -11.20
CA SER A 78 36.49 9.34 -12.62
C SER A 78 36.64 10.73 -13.26
N THR A 79 35.94 11.73 -12.72
CA THR A 79 36.01 13.11 -13.19
C THR A 79 37.13 13.88 -12.48
N ALA A 80 37.46 13.54 -11.23
CA ALA A 80 38.55 14.17 -10.49
C ALA A 80 39.92 13.63 -10.93
N PHE A 81 40.05 12.31 -11.01
CA PHE A 81 41.31 11.63 -11.31
C PHE A 81 41.29 11.03 -12.72
N TRP A 82 42.31 11.34 -13.52
CA TRP A 82 42.45 10.76 -14.85
C TRP A 82 42.96 9.32 -14.81
N SER A 83 43.84 8.99 -13.85
CA SER A 83 44.36 7.65 -13.63
C SER A 83 43.76 7.07 -12.35
N TRP A 84 42.97 6.01 -12.47
CA TRP A 84 42.50 5.23 -11.35
C TRP A 84 42.29 3.77 -11.78
N PRO A 85 42.29 2.80 -10.85
CA PRO A 85 42.37 1.39 -11.19
C PRO A 85 41.19 0.92 -12.05
N ALA A 86 41.49 0.35 -13.21
CA ALA A 86 40.47 -0.02 -14.18
C ALA A 86 39.48 -1.06 -13.66
N PHE A 87 39.95 -2.01 -12.85
CA PHE A 87 39.08 -2.99 -12.24
C PHE A 87 38.08 -2.34 -11.26
N LEU A 88 38.48 -1.36 -10.44
CA LEU A 88 37.56 -0.65 -9.54
C LEU A 88 36.47 0.08 -10.31
N ARG A 89 36.85 0.75 -11.40
CA ARG A 89 35.90 1.41 -12.30
C ARG A 89 34.88 0.42 -12.84
N LEU A 90 35.33 -0.72 -13.36
CA LEU A 90 34.47 -1.75 -13.92
C LEU A 90 33.51 -2.30 -12.85
N TRP A 91 34.03 -2.67 -11.68
CA TRP A 91 33.27 -3.29 -10.60
C TRP A 91 32.21 -2.35 -10.06
N LEU A 92 32.61 -1.14 -9.68
CA LEU A 92 31.68 -0.17 -9.12
C LEU A 92 30.62 0.25 -10.14
N THR A 93 30.99 0.41 -11.42
CA THR A 93 30.02 0.69 -12.50
C THR A 93 29.04 -0.48 -12.64
N ASN A 94 29.52 -1.70 -12.82
CA ASN A 94 28.67 -2.85 -13.07
C ASN A 94 27.71 -3.12 -11.90
N ILE A 95 28.23 -3.12 -10.68
CA ILE A 95 27.46 -3.31 -9.45
C ILE A 95 26.42 -2.20 -9.31
N SER A 96 26.83 -0.93 -9.40
CA SER A 96 25.93 0.20 -9.16
C SER A 96 24.79 0.25 -10.17
N TYR A 97 25.07 0.17 -11.47
CA TYR A 97 24.03 0.22 -12.50
C TYR A 97 23.12 -1.01 -12.46
N THR A 98 23.67 -2.21 -12.32
CA THR A 98 22.87 -3.45 -12.29
C THR A 98 21.95 -3.49 -11.08
N VAL A 99 22.43 -3.14 -9.89
CA VAL A 99 21.61 -3.08 -8.68
C VAL A 99 20.61 -1.93 -8.74
N MET A 100 20.99 -0.76 -9.28
CA MET A 100 20.08 0.38 -9.46
C MET A 100 18.89 0.01 -10.36
N TYR A 101 19.14 -0.50 -11.57
CA TYR A 101 18.07 -0.80 -12.52
C TYR A 101 17.20 -1.98 -12.09
N SER A 102 17.79 -3.03 -11.52
CA SER A 102 17.01 -4.14 -10.94
C SER A 102 16.14 -3.67 -9.77
N THR A 103 16.63 -2.74 -8.95
CA THR A 103 15.85 -2.14 -7.86
C THR A 103 14.70 -1.29 -8.38
N VAL A 104 14.92 -0.44 -9.39
CA VAL A 104 13.85 0.37 -10.02
C VAL A 104 12.78 -0.55 -10.63
N ALA A 105 13.19 -1.61 -11.33
CA ALA A 105 12.27 -2.60 -11.90
C ALA A 105 11.47 -3.33 -10.80
N ALA A 106 12.13 -3.77 -9.72
CA ALA A 106 11.50 -4.42 -8.58
C ALA A 106 10.46 -3.50 -7.89
N ARG A 107 10.80 -2.21 -7.69
CA ARG A 107 9.89 -1.20 -7.15
C ARG A 107 8.66 -1.00 -8.05
N GLY A 108 8.87 -0.90 -9.36
CA GLY A 108 7.78 -0.78 -10.32
C GLY A 108 6.87 -2.01 -10.35
N MET A 109 7.44 -3.21 -10.34
CA MET A 109 6.66 -4.46 -10.28
C MET A 109 5.83 -4.56 -8.99
N LYS A 110 6.41 -4.23 -7.83
CA LYS A 110 5.66 -4.18 -6.55
C LYS A 110 4.48 -3.23 -6.66
N HIS A 111 4.73 -2.01 -7.16
CA HIS A 111 3.69 -1.01 -7.30
C HIS A 111 2.57 -1.48 -8.23
N ILE A 112 2.89 -2.10 -9.36
CA ILE A 112 1.90 -2.66 -10.30
C ILE A 112 1.03 -3.72 -9.64
N VAL A 113 1.64 -4.68 -8.93
CA VAL A 113 0.88 -5.78 -8.31
C VAL A 113 0.00 -5.27 -7.18
N VAL A 114 0.53 -4.45 -6.27
CA VAL A 114 -0.23 -3.90 -5.13
C VAL A 114 -1.38 -3.02 -5.61
N SER A 115 -1.14 -2.14 -6.60
CA SER A 115 -2.18 -1.27 -7.17
C SER A 115 -3.32 -2.04 -7.81
N ASN A 116 -3.00 -3.05 -8.62
CA ASN A 116 -4.03 -3.83 -9.28
C ASN A 116 -4.78 -4.75 -8.32
N LEU A 117 -4.10 -5.30 -7.31
CA LEU A 117 -4.74 -6.07 -6.26
C LEU A 117 -5.78 -5.21 -5.54
N HIS A 118 -5.37 -4.04 -5.05
CA HIS A 118 -6.26 -3.11 -4.36
C HIS A 118 -7.46 -2.68 -5.23
N ASN A 119 -7.21 -2.26 -6.48
CA ASN A 119 -8.27 -1.88 -7.42
C ASN A 119 -9.25 -3.04 -7.71
N THR A 120 -8.77 -4.28 -7.78
CA THR A 120 -9.64 -5.44 -8.06
C THR A 120 -10.45 -5.83 -6.82
N THR A 121 -9.83 -5.81 -5.64
CA THR A 121 -10.51 -6.04 -4.36
C THR A 121 -11.63 -5.02 -4.15
N ASN A 122 -11.37 -3.74 -4.41
CA ASN A 122 -12.38 -2.69 -4.22
C ASN A 122 -13.54 -2.82 -5.21
N LYS A 123 -13.28 -3.20 -6.47
CA LYS A 123 -14.35 -3.49 -7.44
C LYS A 123 -15.23 -4.66 -7.03
N LEU A 124 -14.64 -5.69 -6.43
CA LEU A 124 -15.36 -6.85 -5.92
C LEU A 124 -16.16 -6.50 -4.66
N ALA A 125 -15.59 -5.73 -3.74
CA ALA A 125 -16.27 -5.27 -2.53
C ALA A 125 -17.41 -4.29 -2.83
N GLY A 126 -17.24 -3.42 -3.83
CA GLY A 126 -18.25 -2.45 -4.23
C GLY A 126 -19.43 -3.08 -5.00
N GLY A 127 -19.26 -4.25 -5.62
CA GLY A 127 -20.40 -4.94 -6.23
C GLY A 127 -21.39 -5.33 -5.15
N ASN A 128 -22.54 -4.64 -5.05
CA ASN A 128 -23.65 -4.92 -4.11
C ASN A 128 -24.33 -6.28 -4.38
N ASN A 129 -23.59 -7.30 -4.81
CA ASN A 129 -24.13 -8.59 -5.16
C ASN A 129 -24.10 -9.48 -3.89
N PRO A 130 -25.24 -9.74 -3.23
CA PRO A 130 -25.29 -10.47 -1.97
C PRO A 130 -24.72 -11.90 -2.07
N GLY A 131 -24.64 -12.46 -3.28
CA GLY A 131 -23.98 -13.76 -3.52
C GLY A 131 -22.47 -13.77 -3.25
N PHE A 132 -21.79 -12.62 -3.29
CA PHE A 132 -20.34 -12.54 -3.09
C PHE A 132 -19.91 -12.74 -1.63
N LYS A 133 -20.77 -12.36 -0.68
CA LYS A 133 -20.48 -12.45 0.76
C LYS A 133 -20.31 -13.89 1.26
N ASN A 134 -20.88 -14.86 0.53
CA ASN A 134 -20.86 -16.28 0.89
C ASN A 134 -19.70 -17.07 0.25
N MET A 135 -18.92 -16.46 -0.64
CA MET A 135 -17.90 -17.16 -1.45
C MET A 135 -16.46 -16.83 -1.09
N MET A 136 -16.22 -15.79 -0.25
CA MET A 136 -14.90 -15.51 0.28
C MET A 136 -14.58 -16.52 1.40
N PRO A 137 -13.52 -17.34 1.26
CA PRO A 137 -13.04 -18.13 2.39
C PRO A 137 -12.65 -17.18 3.52
N SER A 138 -13.16 -17.47 4.73
CA SER A 138 -12.80 -16.73 5.95
C SER A 138 -11.28 -16.58 6.03
N THR A 139 -10.80 -15.36 6.28
CA THR A 139 -9.38 -15.02 6.39
C THR A 139 -8.61 -15.87 7.41
N ASN A 140 -9.31 -16.61 8.27
CA ASN A 140 -8.72 -17.60 9.16
C ASN A 140 -8.03 -18.76 8.42
N ASP A 141 -8.45 -19.12 7.20
CA ASP A 141 -7.85 -20.23 6.45
C ASP A 141 -6.53 -19.86 5.75
N ILE A 142 -6.27 -18.57 5.50
CA ILE A 142 -5.05 -18.11 4.80
C ILE A 142 -3.86 -17.99 5.77
N GLY A 143 -4.13 -17.90 7.08
CA GLY A 143 -3.10 -17.88 8.13
C GLY A 143 -2.37 -19.21 8.34
N PHE A 144 -2.93 -20.34 7.87
CA PHE A 144 -2.36 -21.67 8.10
C PHE A 144 -1.36 -22.15 7.06
N MET A 145 -1.26 -21.51 5.88
CA MET A 145 -0.31 -21.95 4.84
C MET A 145 1.16 -21.53 5.07
N ASN A 146 1.49 -20.88 6.20
CA ASN A 146 2.87 -20.48 6.51
C ASN A 146 3.49 -21.20 7.73
N ARG A 147 2.90 -22.33 8.16
CA ARG A 147 3.46 -23.21 9.20
C ARG A 147 3.64 -24.65 8.69
N GLY A 148 4.31 -24.78 7.56
CA GLY A 148 4.75 -26.08 7.03
C GLY A 148 6.17 -26.41 7.49
N ASN A 149 6.37 -26.86 8.73
CA ASN A 149 7.50 -27.73 9.03
C ASN A 149 7.22 -28.67 10.21
N ARG A 150 7.33 -29.97 9.92
CA ARG A 150 7.51 -31.11 10.83
C ARG A 150 6.48 -31.32 11.95
N ASN A 151 5.48 -32.14 11.65
CA ASN A 151 5.43 -33.48 12.27
C ASN A 151 4.57 -34.43 11.43
N ARG A 152 5.25 -35.37 10.79
CA ARG A 152 4.66 -36.57 10.17
C ARG A 152 4.67 -37.63 11.27
N ASN A 153 3.49 -38.00 11.75
CA ASN A 153 3.09 -39.25 12.41
C ASN A 153 1.56 -39.15 12.40
N GLY A 154 0.80 -39.88 11.58
CA GLY A 154 0.50 -41.31 11.73
C GLY A 154 -0.98 -41.44 12.15
N SER A 155 -1.68 -42.48 11.63
CA SER A 155 -3.09 -42.87 11.87
C SER A 155 -4.19 -42.02 11.19
N GLN A 156 -4.87 -42.56 10.16
CA GLN A 156 -6.09 -43.40 10.22
C GLN A 156 -7.34 -42.65 10.72
N SER A 157 -8.29 -42.38 9.82
CA SER A 157 -9.71 -42.73 9.98
C SER A 157 -10.52 -42.26 8.76
N SER A 158 -10.87 -43.23 7.92
CA SER A 158 -11.98 -43.19 6.97
C SER A 158 -13.24 -43.61 7.73
N ILE A 159 -14.07 -42.66 8.14
CA ILE A 159 -15.41 -42.90 8.65
C ILE A 159 -16.31 -41.84 8.01
N PHE A 160 -17.48 -42.26 7.53
CA PHE A 160 -18.49 -41.54 6.74
C PHE A 160 -18.40 -41.68 5.21
N SER A 161 -18.66 -42.90 4.73
CA SER A 161 -19.59 -43.09 3.61
C SER A 161 -20.38 -44.38 3.85
N ASN A 162 -21.63 -44.26 4.31
CA ASN A 162 -22.68 -45.26 4.19
C ASN A 162 -23.97 -44.64 4.73
N THR A 163 -24.73 -44.02 3.82
CA THR A 163 -26.17 -43.85 3.99
C THR A 163 -26.79 -44.49 2.76
N ASP A 164 -27.12 -45.77 2.89
CA ASP A 164 -28.03 -46.47 1.99
C ASP A 164 -29.40 -45.82 2.16
N PHE A 165 -29.84 -45.09 1.14
CA PHE A 165 -31.22 -44.63 1.03
C PHE A 165 -32.01 -45.64 0.21
N ASP A 166 -33.07 -46.12 0.83
CA ASP A 166 -34.02 -47.13 0.36
C ASP A 166 -34.66 -46.72 -0.97
N ASN A 167 -34.55 -47.60 -1.98
CA ASN A 167 -35.15 -47.44 -3.30
C ASN A 167 -36.65 -47.72 -3.21
N THR A 168 -37.44 -46.68 -2.94
CA THR A 168 -38.88 -46.71 -3.21
C THR A 168 -39.15 -46.15 -4.61
N ASP A 169 -39.41 -47.08 -5.54
CA ASP A 169 -39.81 -46.80 -6.93
C ASP A 169 -41.21 -46.16 -6.98
N VAL A 170 -41.28 -44.84 -6.77
CA VAL A 170 -42.41 -44.02 -7.22
C VAL A 170 -42.00 -43.35 -8.53
N SER A 171 -42.19 -44.10 -9.61
CA SER A 171 -42.00 -43.65 -10.99
C SER A 171 -43.10 -42.67 -11.40
N ASN A 172 -43.02 -41.41 -10.96
CA ASN A 172 -43.81 -40.34 -11.55
C ASN A 172 -42.97 -39.65 -12.64
N SER A 173 -43.35 -39.86 -13.91
CA SER A 173 -42.62 -39.38 -15.09
C SER A 173 -42.44 -37.86 -15.12
N ASP A 174 -43.34 -37.13 -14.46
CA ASP A 174 -43.30 -35.67 -14.37
C ASP A 174 -42.23 -35.15 -13.40
N GLU A 175 -41.95 -35.87 -12.31
CA GLU A 175 -40.93 -35.47 -11.33
C GLU A 175 -39.52 -35.61 -11.92
N LYS A 176 -39.27 -36.69 -12.69
CA LYS A 176 -38.01 -36.86 -13.45
C LYS A 176 -37.80 -35.80 -14.52
N LYS A 177 -38.86 -35.16 -15.01
CA LYS A 177 -38.78 -34.05 -15.97
C LYS A 177 -38.44 -32.74 -15.25
N ILE A 178 -39.07 -32.47 -14.11
CA ILE A 178 -38.79 -31.29 -13.27
C ILE A 178 -37.34 -31.31 -12.77
N VAL A 179 -36.82 -32.44 -12.29
CA VAL A 179 -35.42 -32.57 -11.85
C VAL A 179 -34.44 -32.36 -13.01
N ARG A 180 -34.74 -32.84 -14.22
CA ARG A 180 -33.90 -32.63 -15.41
C ARG A 180 -33.90 -31.17 -15.88
N ASP A 181 -35.03 -30.49 -15.82
CA ASP A 181 -35.12 -29.07 -16.21
C ASP A 181 -34.47 -28.17 -15.16
N LEU A 182 -34.55 -28.52 -13.87
CA LEU A 182 -33.82 -27.84 -12.79
C LEU A 182 -32.31 -28.01 -12.94
N ASP A 183 -31.79 -29.22 -13.23
CA ASP A 183 -30.35 -29.43 -13.48
C ASP A 183 -29.87 -28.66 -14.72
N LYS A 184 -30.68 -28.58 -15.79
CA LYS A 184 -30.37 -27.74 -16.95
C LYS A 184 -30.33 -26.25 -16.60
N GLN A 185 -31.27 -25.76 -15.79
CA GLN A 185 -31.26 -24.36 -15.34
C GLN A 185 -30.08 -24.06 -14.41
N VAL A 186 -29.74 -24.98 -13.50
CA VAL A 186 -28.56 -24.86 -12.62
C VAL A 186 -27.27 -24.88 -13.43
N ARG A 187 -27.15 -25.73 -14.45
CA ARG A 187 -25.99 -25.74 -15.38
C ARG A 187 -25.92 -24.51 -16.27
N GLN A 188 -27.05 -23.99 -16.74
CA GLN A 188 -27.06 -22.72 -17.49
C GLN A 188 -26.73 -21.54 -16.58
N ALA A 189 -27.21 -21.53 -15.34
CA ALA A 189 -26.89 -20.52 -14.34
C ALA A 189 -25.41 -20.60 -13.94
N SER A 190 -24.85 -21.80 -13.77
CA SER A 190 -23.44 -22.01 -13.47
C SER A 190 -22.55 -21.61 -14.66
N MET A 191 -22.90 -21.94 -15.90
CA MET A 191 -22.18 -21.48 -17.11
C MET A 191 -22.31 -19.97 -17.35
N ARG A 192 -23.44 -19.35 -16.97
CA ARG A 192 -23.61 -17.89 -16.98
C ARG A 192 -22.77 -17.23 -15.88
N LEU A 193 -22.69 -17.83 -14.70
CA LEU A 193 -21.74 -17.42 -13.65
C LEU A 193 -20.29 -17.60 -14.14
N GLU A 194 -20.03 -18.66 -14.90
CA GLU A 194 -18.68 -19.01 -15.37
C GLU A 194 -18.15 -18.02 -16.43
N ASN A 195 -19.04 -17.33 -17.14
CA ASN A 195 -18.68 -16.32 -18.14
C ASN A 195 -18.98 -14.88 -17.70
N GLY A 196 -19.47 -14.69 -16.47
CA GLY A 196 -19.80 -13.39 -15.93
C GLY A 196 -18.60 -12.44 -15.81
N PRO A 197 -18.82 -11.12 -15.87
CA PRO A 197 -17.77 -10.12 -15.62
C PRO A 197 -17.14 -10.30 -14.23
N GLU A 198 -17.88 -10.82 -13.25
CA GLU A 198 -17.42 -11.12 -11.90
C GLU A 198 -16.38 -12.24 -11.86
N LEU A 199 -16.59 -13.36 -12.59
CA LEU A 199 -15.56 -14.41 -12.65
C LEU A 199 -14.28 -13.89 -13.32
N LYS A 200 -14.40 -13.02 -14.32
CA LYS A 200 -13.21 -12.36 -14.91
C LYS A 200 -12.45 -11.54 -13.85
N MET A 201 -13.16 -10.82 -12.98
CA MET A 201 -12.53 -10.08 -11.87
C MET A 201 -11.92 -11.02 -10.83
N TYR A 202 -12.58 -12.12 -10.48
CA TYR A 202 -12.05 -13.12 -9.56
C TYR A 202 -10.78 -13.79 -10.10
N LYS A 203 -10.78 -14.20 -11.38
CA LYS A 203 -9.60 -14.73 -12.08
C LYS A 203 -8.46 -13.70 -12.10
N GLN A 204 -8.77 -12.41 -12.28
CA GLN A 204 -7.78 -11.33 -12.16
C GLN A 204 -7.25 -11.19 -10.74
N LEU A 205 -8.12 -11.17 -9.73
CA LEU A 205 -7.73 -11.10 -8.32
C LEU A 205 -6.81 -12.27 -7.96
N GLN A 206 -7.22 -13.50 -8.27
CA GLN A 206 -6.43 -14.71 -8.04
C GLN A 206 -5.07 -14.65 -8.74
N LYS A 207 -5.02 -14.12 -9.98
CA LYS A 207 -3.76 -13.89 -10.69
C LYS A 207 -2.86 -12.90 -9.94
N TYR A 208 -3.39 -11.77 -9.48
CA TYR A 208 -2.62 -10.78 -8.71
C TYR A 208 -2.21 -11.31 -7.34
N THR A 209 -3.05 -12.06 -6.63
CA THR A 209 -2.71 -12.73 -5.36
C THR A 209 -1.59 -13.77 -5.56
N LYS A 210 -1.60 -14.51 -6.68
CA LYS A 210 -0.48 -15.40 -7.03
C LYS A 210 0.79 -14.62 -7.32
N MET A 211 0.69 -13.49 -8.04
CA MET A 211 1.83 -12.59 -8.29
C MET A 211 2.33 -11.87 -7.04
N GLN A 212 1.47 -11.66 -6.04
CA GLN A 212 1.82 -11.04 -4.76
C GLN A 212 2.91 -11.84 -4.03
N ARG A 213 2.89 -13.19 -4.16
CA ARG A 213 3.92 -14.07 -3.58
C ARG A 213 5.32 -13.75 -4.13
N TYR A 214 5.43 -13.42 -5.42
CA TYR A 214 6.68 -13.05 -6.07
C TYR A 214 7.08 -11.59 -5.87
N THR A 215 6.15 -10.76 -5.40
CA THR A 215 6.37 -9.32 -5.13
C THR A 215 6.39 -9.01 -3.64
N THR A 216 6.57 -10.03 -2.80
CA THR A 216 6.88 -9.83 -1.38
C THR A 216 8.23 -9.13 -1.21
N ASP A 217 8.38 -8.38 -0.13
CA ASP A 217 9.62 -7.63 0.12
C ASP A 217 10.84 -8.54 0.19
N LYS A 218 10.69 -9.76 0.73
CA LYS A 218 11.74 -10.78 0.76
C LYS A 218 12.10 -11.28 -0.64
N ALA A 219 11.10 -11.57 -1.50
CA ALA A 219 11.35 -12.04 -2.85
C ALA A 219 12.04 -10.98 -3.71
N LEU A 220 11.59 -9.72 -3.62
CA LEU A 220 12.21 -8.61 -4.35
C LEU A 220 13.61 -8.30 -3.83
N PHE A 221 13.83 -8.41 -2.51
CA PHE A 221 15.16 -8.31 -1.90
C PHE A 221 16.11 -9.39 -2.45
N LEU A 222 15.67 -10.66 -2.47
CA LEU A 222 16.44 -11.76 -3.05
C LEU A 222 16.70 -11.57 -4.54
N PHE A 223 15.74 -11.03 -5.29
CA PHE A 223 15.90 -10.70 -6.70
C PHE A 223 17.01 -9.67 -6.94
N VAL A 224 17.06 -8.60 -6.13
CA VAL A 224 18.11 -7.58 -6.21
C VAL A 224 19.47 -8.13 -5.79
N ILE A 225 19.53 -8.96 -4.75
CA ILE A 225 20.77 -9.66 -4.36
C ILE A 225 21.25 -10.61 -5.46
N GLY A 226 20.35 -11.34 -6.11
CA GLY A 226 20.71 -12.20 -7.25
C GLY A 226 21.38 -11.40 -8.37
N HIS A 227 20.87 -10.20 -8.66
CA HIS A 227 21.47 -9.28 -9.62
C HIS A 227 22.82 -8.71 -9.17
N PHE A 228 22.99 -8.43 -7.88
CA PHE A 228 24.28 -8.04 -7.31
C PHE A 228 25.33 -9.15 -7.48
N VAL A 229 24.98 -10.40 -7.14
CA VAL A 229 25.87 -11.56 -7.31
C VAL A 229 26.20 -11.79 -8.79
N LEU A 230 25.21 -11.67 -9.68
CA LEU A 230 25.43 -11.74 -11.12
C LEU A 230 26.42 -10.67 -11.61
N ALA A 231 26.29 -9.43 -11.14
CA ALA A 231 27.22 -8.36 -11.47
C ALA A 231 28.66 -8.68 -10.99
N LEU A 232 28.81 -9.23 -9.77
CA LEU A 232 30.10 -9.66 -9.25
C LEU A 232 30.73 -10.76 -10.11
N ILE A 233 29.96 -11.78 -10.49
CA ILE A 233 30.43 -12.89 -11.34
C ILE A 233 30.90 -12.36 -12.70
N ILE A 234 30.11 -11.48 -13.33
CA ILE A 234 30.48 -10.88 -14.63
C ILE A 234 31.77 -10.06 -14.51
N SER A 235 31.87 -9.22 -13.47
CA SER A 235 33.07 -8.41 -13.23
C SER A 235 34.31 -9.28 -12.98
N LEU A 236 34.16 -10.39 -12.26
CA LEU A 236 35.25 -11.35 -12.05
C LEU A 236 35.67 -12.03 -13.35
N ILE A 237 34.72 -12.49 -14.17
CA ILE A 237 35.00 -13.10 -15.47
C ILE A 237 35.75 -12.11 -16.37
N VAL A 238 35.31 -10.85 -16.44
CA VAL A 238 35.99 -9.82 -17.25
C VAL A 238 37.41 -9.56 -16.74
N ASN A 239 37.61 -9.50 -15.42
CA ASN A 239 38.96 -9.34 -14.85
C ASN A 239 39.90 -10.49 -15.22
N ILE A 240 39.41 -11.73 -15.27
CA ILE A 240 40.20 -12.92 -15.62
C ILE A 240 40.53 -12.92 -17.12
N LEU A 241 39.55 -12.60 -17.97
CA LEU A 241 39.68 -12.69 -19.42
C LEU A 241 40.37 -11.48 -20.06
N ASN A 242 40.42 -10.34 -19.38
CA ASN A 242 40.95 -9.10 -19.94
C ASN A 242 42.08 -8.52 -19.07
N PRO A 243 43.35 -8.61 -19.54
CA PRO A 243 44.51 -8.10 -18.80
C PRO A 243 44.42 -6.61 -18.43
N GLN A 244 43.68 -5.80 -19.19
CA GLN A 244 43.49 -4.37 -18.89
C GLN A 244 42.64 -4.10 -17.64
N PHE A 245 41.91 -5.10 -17.16
CA PHE A 245 41.16 -5.06 -15.91
C PHE A 245 41.75 -6.01 -14.86
N SER A 246 42.99 -6.47 -15.06
CA SER A 246 43.68 -7.31 -14.07
C SER A 246 43.90 -6.54 -12.77
N ILE A 247 43.78 -7.26 -11.65
CA ILE A 247 44.09 -6.75 -10.31
C ILE A 247 45.61 -6.69 -10.11
N SER A 248 46.35 -7.62 -10.73
CA SER A 248 47.82 -7.70 -10.63
C SER A 248 48.41 -8.16 -11.97
N PRO A 249 49.25 -7.35 -12.63
CA PRO A 249 49.57 -5.95 -12.31
C PRO A 249 48.34 -5.03 -12.49
N MET A 250 48.21 -4.03 -11.62
CA MET A 250 47.08 -3.10 -11.65
C MET A 250 47.18 -2.16 -12.86
N SER A 251 46.22 -2.25 -13.78
CA SER A 251 46.13 -1.36 -14.93
C SER A 251 45.47 -0.02 -14.56
N MET A 252 46.13 1.07 -14.94
CA MET A 252 45.60 2.44 -14.82
C MET A 252 44.94 2.94 -16.13
N GLU A 253 45.20 2.27 -17.26
CA GLU A 253 44.62 2.64 -18.55
C GLU A 253 43.25 2.00 -18.74
N CYS A 254 42.21 2.75 -18.41
CA CYS A 254 40.83 2.35 -18.64
C CYS A 254 40.39 2.69 -20.07
N ARG A 255 40.62 1.80 -21.03
CA ARG A 255 39.98 1.93 -22.35
C ARG A 255 38.61 1.26 -22.33
N MET A 256 37.63 1.86 -23.02
CA MET A 256 36.32 1.23 -23.22
C MET A 256 36.50 0.07 -24.21
N VAL A 257 36.97 -1.06 -23.68
CA VAL A 257 37.23 -2.31 -24.43
C VAL A 257 36.06 -3.26 -24.23
N TRP A 258 36.05 -4.38 -24.96
CA TRP A 258 35.03 -5.42 -24.92
C TRP A 258 34.63 -5.85 -23.50
N GLY A 259 35.50 -5.68 -22.49
CA GLY A 259 35.18 -5.96 -21.09
C GLY A 259 33.98 -5.19 -20.51
N PHE A 260 33.65 -4.01 -21.06
CA PHE A 260 32.42 -3.27 -20.67
C PHE A 260 31.17 -3.76 -21.40
N LEU A 261 31.31 -4.54 -22.48
CA LEU A 261 30.19 -4.96 -23.33
C LEU A 261 29.11 -5.75 -22.54
N PRO A 262 29.45 -6.71 -21.66
CA PRO A 262 28.43 -7.40 -20.86
C PRO A 262 27.63 -6.45 -19.96
N VAL A 263 28.30 -5.45 -19.37
CA VAL A 263 27.69 -4.45 -18.49
C VAL A 263 26.72 -3.57 -19.29
N VAL A 264 27.19 -3.05 -20.43
CA VAL A 264 26.38 -2.24 -21.35
C VAL A 264 25.18 -3.03 -21.87
N ALA A 265 25.34 -4.32 -22.18
CA ALA A 265 24.25 -5.18 -22.62
C ALA A 265 23.16 -5.34 -21.55
N ILE A 266 23.55 -5.58 -20.29
CA ILE A 266 22.59 -5.65 -19.17
C ILE A 266 21.85 -4.32 -18.99
N ILE A 267 22.59 -3.21 -18.99
CA ILE A 267 22.01 -1.87 -18.88
C ILE A 267 21.03 -1.61 -20.03
N ALA A 268 21.39 -1.98 -21.26
CA ALA A 268 20.54 -1.84 -22.44
C ALA A 268 19.26 -2.66 -22.33
N ILE A 269 19.34 -3.94 -21.88
CA ILE A 269 18.15 -4.77 -21.64
C ILE A 269 17.21 -4.10 -20.64
N TYR A 270 17.75 -3.57 -19.55
CA TYR A 270 16.94 -2.87 -18.55
C TYR A 270 16.31 -1.59 -19.11
N CYS A 271 17.10 -0.73 -19.77
CA CYS A 271 16.63 0.58 -20.23
C CYS A 271 15.66 0.48 -21.42
N VAL A 272 15.90 -0.47 -22.34
CA VAL A 272 15.15 -0.59 -23.61
C VAL A 272 13.95 -1.53 -23.47
N ILE A 273 14.03 -2.58 -22.65
CA ILE A 273 12.97 -3.61 -22.56
C ILE A 273 12.25 -3.54 -21.22
N VAL A 274 12.96 -3.77 -20.11
CA VAL A 274 12.31 -4.00 -18.81
C VAL A 274 11.62 -2.73 -18.30
N LEU A 275 12.36 -1.62 -18.24
CA LEU A 275 11.85 -0.36 -17.69
C LEU A 275 10.71 0.23 -18.52
N PRO A 276 10.74 0.26 -19.87
CA PRO A 276 9.61 0.73 -20.66
C PRO A 276 8.34 -0.11 -20.46
N ILE A 277 8.46 -1.44 -20.33
CA ILE A 277 7.30 -2.30 -20.03
C ILE A 277 6.71 -1.93 -18.67
N VAL A 278 7.54 -1.77 -17.65
CA VAL A 278 7.12 -1.34 -16.30
C VAL A 278 6.47 0.05 -16.37
N ALA A 279 7.06 1.00 -17.10
CA ALA A 279 6.57 2.36 -17.29
C ALA A 279 5.15 2.38 -17.90
N ILE A 280 4.94 1.61 -18.97
CA ILE A 280 3.65 1.50 -19.67
C ILE A 280 2.58 0.93 -18.74
N LYS A 281 2.92 -0.08 -17.93
CA LYS A 281 2.01 -0.67 -16.94
C LYS A 281 1.71 0.28 -15.78
N CYS A 282 2.70 1.04 -15.31
CA CYS A 282 2.54 2.03 -14.25
C CYS A 282 1.71 3.25 -14.67
N ARG A 283 1.69 3.62 -15.96
CA ARG A 283 0.98 4.83 -16.45
C ARG A 283 -0.53 4.82 -16.12
N LYS A 284 -1.15 3.65 -16.10
CA LYS A 284 -2.60 3.51 -15.80
C LYS A 284 -2.94 3.56 -14.32
N LEU A 285 -1.94 3.52 -13.44
CA LEU A 285 -2.14 3.48 -12.01
C LEU A 285 -2.25 4.91 -11.46
N LYS A 286 -3.26 5.14 -10.63
CA LYS A 286 -3.36 6.35 -9.81
C LYS A 286 -2.46 6.13 -8.59
N ASP A 287 -1.64 7.11 -8.27
CA ASP A 287 -0.61 6.97 -7.25
C ASP A 287 -0.67 8.16 -6.30
N ALA A 288 -1.08 7.89 -5.06
CA ALA A 288 -1.21 8.88 -4.01
C ALA A 288 0.16 9.27 -3.40
N TYR A 289 1.19 8.43 -3.52
CA TYR A 289 2.45 8.60 -2.80
C TYR A 289 3.59 9.12 -3.68
N GLY A 290 3.31 9.43 -4.94
CA GLY A 290 4.29 9.92 -5.91
C GLY A 290 5.36 8.90 -6.31
N ILE A 291 5.17 7.61 -5.99
CA ILE A 291 6.02 6.48 -6.39
C ILE A 291 6.09 6.37 -7.93
N ARG A 292 4.98 6.56 -8.63
CA ARG A 292 4.87 6.53 -10.09
C ARG A 292 5.73 7.62 -10.72
N ASN A 293 5.60 8.86 -10.24
CA ASN A 293 6.39 9.98 -10.75
C ASN A 293 7.89 9.77 -10.46
N ASP A 294 8.21 9.27 -9.26
CA ASP A 294 9.58 8.89 -8.88
C ASP A 294 10.17 7.86 -9.86
N LEU A 295 9.45 6.77 -10.16
CA LEU A 295 9.86 5.78 -11.14
C LEU A 295 10.06 6.37 -12.54
N PHE A 296 9.15 7.22 -13.02
CA PHE A 296 9.28 7.85 -14.33
C PHE A 296 10.52 8.74 -14.41
N ILE A 297 10.77 9.56 -13.39
CA ILE A 297 11.95 10.43 -13.37
C ILE A 297 13.23 9.59 -13.29
N CYS A 298 13.26 8.53 -12.49
CA CYS A 298 14.41 7.61 -12.43
C CYS A 298 14.72 7.01 -13.81
N MET A 299 13.69 6.58 -14.55
CA MET A 299 13.87 6.03 -15.90
C MET A 299 14.37 7.09 -16.88
N LEU A 300 13.76 8.28 -16.91
CA LEU A 300 14.16 9.37 -17.79
C LEU A 300 15.59 9.84 -17.51
N MET A 301 15.97 9.97 -16.24
CA MET A 301 17.33 10.33 -15.84
C MET A 301 18.35 9.26 -16.23
N GLY A 302 17.97 7.97 -16.15
CA GLY A 302 18.80 6.88 -16.65
C GLY A 302 19.07 6.97 -18.16
N TRP A 303 18.04 7.22 -18.97
CA TRP A 303 18.17 7.44 -20.42
C TRP A 303 19.02 8.68 -20.74
N PHE A 304 18.74 9.79 -20.07
CA PHE A 304 19.52 11.02 -20.20
C PHE A 304 21.00 10.78 -19.90
N CYS A 305 21.31 10.08 -18.81
CA CYS A 305 22.69 9.71 -18.45
C CYS A 305 23.41 8.96 -19.56
N LEU A 306 22.77 7.92 -20.13
CA LEU A 306 23.37 7.08 -21.16
C LEU A 306 23.62 7.86 -22.45
N ILE A 307 22.62 8.65 -22.88
CA ILE A 307 22.74 9.48 -24.08
C ILE A 307 23.85 10.52 -23.89
N MET A 308 23.82 11.27 -22.78
CA MET A 308 24.80 12.32 -22.52
C MET A 308 26.20 11.75 -22.38
N ASN A 309 26.40 10.67 -21.62
CA ASN A 309 27.72 10.04 -21.49
C ASN A 309 28.25 9.57 -22.85
N THR A 310 27.40 8.98 -23.70
CA THR A 310 27.78 8.51 -25.04
C THR A 310 28.13 9.68 -25.97
N VAL A 311 27.30 10.73 -25.99
CA VAL A 311 27.54 11.93 -26.80
C VAL A 311 28.83 12.63 -26.33
N TRP A 312 29.04 12.74 -25.03
CA TRP A 312 30.21 13.41 -24.48
C TRP A 312 31.52 12.72 -24.86
N ASP A 313 31.57 11.39 -24.71
CA ASP A 313 32.78 10.61 -24.98
C ASP A 313 33.07 10.45 -26.48
N ASN A 314 32.04 10.42 -27.34
CA ASN A 314 32.20 10.15 -28.77
C ASN A 314 32.16 11.41 -29.65
N VAL A 315 31.31 12.39 -29.33
CA VAL A 315 31.10 13.60 -30.15
C VAL A 315 31.96 14.77 -29.68
N LEU A 316 32.22 14.87 -28.37
CA LEU A 316 32.93 16.01 -27.78
C LEU A 316 34.25 15.60 -27.08
N PRO A 317 35.20 14.94 -27.78
CA PRO A 317 36.41 14.40 -27.15
C PRO A 317 37.31 15.48 -26.54
N SER A 318 37.32 16.70 -27.08
CA SER A 318 38.06 17.83 -26.51
C SER A 318 37.52 18.25 -25.14
N VAL A 319 36.19 18.25 -24.98
CA VAL A 319 35.52 18.54 -23.71
C VAL A 319 35.68 17.37 -22.75
N ALA A 320 35.59 16.13 -23.26
CA ALA A 320 35.78 14.90 -22.48
C ALA A 320 37.16 14.82 -21.79
N LYS A 321 38.19 15.43 -22.38
CA LYS A 321 39.52 15.58 -21.75
C LYS A 321 39.46 16.44 -20.47
N ILE A 322 38.68 17.52 -20.50
CA ILE A 322 38.53 18.45 -19.37
C ILE A 322 37.55 17.89 -18.34
N TRP A 323 36.42 17.35 -18.80
CA TRP A 323 35.36 16.79 -17.96
C TRP A 323 34.95 15.44 -18.50
N SER A 324 35.21 14.38 -17.74
CA SER A 324 34.81 13.01 -18.09
C SER A 324 33.29 12.94 -18.31
N GLY A 325 32.81 12.18 -19.32
CA GLY A 325 31.38 11.94 -19.52
C GLY A 325 30.68 11.35 -18.27
N TRP A 326 31.46 10.70 -17.41
CA TRP A 326 31.07 10.15 -16.12
C TRP A 326 30.57 11.20 -15.12
N PHE A 327 30.78 12.48 -15.38
CA PHE A 327 30.15 13.57 -14.64
C PHE A 327 28.62 13.50 -14.70
N PHE A 328 28.03 13.10 -15.83
CA PHE A 328 26.57 12.94 -15.95
C PHE A 328 26.04 11.78 -15.10
N THR A 329 26.86 10.77 -14.84
CA THR A 329 26.55 9.69 -13.91
C THR A 329 26.37 10.21 -12.48
N TRP A 330 27.19 11.19 -12.06
CA TRP A 330 27.00 11.87 -10.78
C TRP A 330 25.73 12.73 -10.74
N ILE A 331 25.49 13.56 -11.76
CA ILE A 331 24.25 14.36 -11.87
C ILE A 331 23.02 13.46 -11.76
N THR A 332 23.04 12.33 -12.47
CA THR A 332 21.96 11.34 -12.46
C THR A 332 21.77 10.72 -11.07
N GLY A 333 22.88 10.38 -10.38
CA GLY A 333 22.84 9.89 -9.01
C GLY A 333 22.19 10.89 -8.03
N VAL A 334 22.56 12.18 -8.13
CA VAL A 334 21.97 13.27 -7.35
C VAL A 334 20.48 13.40 -7.65
N ALA A 335 20.09 13.42 -8.92
CA ALA A 335 18.69 13.56 -9.33
C ALA A 335 17.83 12.40 -8.84
N ILE A 336 18.28 11.15 -9.00
CA ILE A 336 17.56 9.96 -8.53
C ILE A 336 17.44 9.99 -7.01
N HIS A 337 18.52 10.31 -6.28
CA HIS A 337 18.47 10.43 -4.82
C HIS A 337 17.49 11.51 -4.36
N THR A 338 17.50 12.67 -5.02
CA THR A 338 16.59 13.78 -4.71
C THR A 338 15.14 13.35 -4.83
N VAL A 339 14.79 12.66 -5.93
CA VAL A 339 13.41 12.28 -6.22
C VAL A 339 12.95 11.09 -5.38
N ALA A 340 13.82 10.11 -5.15
CA ALA A 340 13.48 8.90 -4.41
C ALA A 340 13.45 9.10 -2.89
N VAL A 341 14.28 10.02 -2.37
CA VAL A 341 14.51 10.21 -0.91
C VAL A 341 14.13 11.62 -0.47
N THR A 342 14.75 12.66 -1.04
CA THR A 342 14.63 14.03 -0.51
C THR A 342 13.22 14.60 -0.67
N ILE A 343 12.60 14.49 -1.85
CA ILE A 343 11.24 15.01 -2.11
C ILE A 343 10.20 14.32 -1.20
N PRO A 344 10.15 12.97 -1.10
CA PRO A 344 9.25 12.28 -0.18
C PRO A 344 9.49 12.67 1.28
N LEU A 345 10.76 12.79 1.70
CA LEU A 345 11.12 13.21 3.05
C LEU A 345 10.60 14.61 3.36
N MET A 346 10.83 15.58 2.48
CA MET A 346 10.33 16.94 2.65
C MET A 346 8.81 16.99 2.69
N SER A 347 8.14 16.20 1.83
CA SER A 347 6.67 16.08 1.82
C SER A 347 6.16 15.54 3.15
N ALA A 348 6.77 14.48 3.68
CA ALA A 348 6.40 13.89 4.96
C ALA A 348 6.64 14.84 6.15
N ILE A 349 7.76 15.58 6.15
CA ILE A 349 8.05 16.58 7.19
C ILE A 349 7.02 17.71 7.16
N ARG A 350 6.73 18.27 5.96
CA ARG A 350 5.71 19.31 5.81
C ARG A 350 4.34 18.84 6.25
N HIS A 351 3.95 17.62 5.86
CA HIS A 351 2.68 17.03 6.28
C HIS A 351 2.64 16.87 7.81
N SER A 352 3.71 16.36 8.44
CA SER A 352 3.76 16.22 9.91
C SER A 352 3.69 17.56 10.63
N ARG A 353 4.32 18.63 10.11
CA ARG A 353 4.22 19.99 10.68
C ARG A 353 2.79 20.51 10.60
N ASN A 354 2.17 20.41 9.43
CA ASN A 354 0.78 20.85 9.24
C ASN A 354 -0.19 20.10 10.17
N VAL A 355 0.06 18.82 10.44
CA VAL A 355 -0.75 18.03 11.38
C VAL A 355 -0.50 18.50 12.82
N ILE A 356 0.75 18.70 13.24
CA ILE A 356 1.10 19.19 14.59
C ILE A 356 0.49 20.56 14.85
N ASP A 357 0.59 21.50 13.90
CA ASP A 357 0.06 22.85 14.02
C ASP A 357 -1.47 22.81 14.21
N ARG A 358 -2.15 21.90 13.52
CA ARG A 358 -3.60 21.67 13.67
C ARG A 358 -3.96 21.06 15.02
N MET A 359 -3.16 20.11 15.52
CA MET A 359 -3.40 19.50 16.83
C MET A 359 -3.21 20.51 17.97
N HIS A 360 -2.19 21.37 17.91
CA HIS A 360 -1.91 22.36 18.95
C HIS A 360 -2.93 23.52 18.93
N GLY A 361 -3.44 23.87 17.75
CA GLY A 361 -4.58 24.79 17.64
C GLY A 361 -5.87 24.22 18.23
N ALA A 362 -6.06 22.90 18.20
CA ALA A 362 -7.27 22.25 18.71
C ALA A 362 -7.25 22.00 20.22
N SER A 363 -6.09 21.78 20.83
CA SER A 363 -5.99 21.44 22.26
C SER A 363 -6.06 22.67 23.19
N THR A 364 -5.78 23.87 22.69
CA THR A 364 -5.80 25.11 23.49
C THR A 364 -7.20 25.69 23.66
N LEU A 365 -8.15 25.36 22.78
CA LEU A 365 -9.57 25.60 23.02
C LEU A 365 -10.26 24.24 23.24
N GLY A 366 -10.50 23.88 24.49
CA GLY A 366 -11.06 22.59 24.93
C GLY A 366 -12.48 22.25 24.46
N THR A 367 -12.89 22.73 23.29
CA THR A 367 -14.15 22.42 22.61
C THR A 367 -13.83 22.09 21.15
N SER A 368 -14.23 20.90 20.68
CA SER A 368 -14.03 20.46 19.29
C SER A 368 -14.57 21.46 18.25
N MET A 369 -15.57 22.25 18.65
CA MET A 369 -16.17 23.31 17.86
C MET A 369 -15.28 24.55 17.73
N ALA A 370 -14.42 24.82 18.71
CA ALA A 370 -13.51 25.97 18.68
C ALA A 370 -12.28 25.74 17.78
N ALA A 371 -11.82 24.50 17.61
CA ALA A 371 -10.81 24.16 16.60
C ALA A 371 -11.33 24.39 15.17
N VAL A 372 -12.62 24.14 14.93
CA VAL A 372 -13.31 24.43 13.66
C VAL A 372 -13.42 25.94 13.42
N ILE A 373 -13.57 26.75 14.47
CA ILE A 373 -13.70 28.22 14.38
C ILE A 373 -12.32 28.90 14.30
N ALA A 374 -11.31 28.41 15.03
CA ALA A 374 -10.01 29.07 15.18
C ALA A 374 -8.99 28.70 14.08
N GLY A 375 -9.15 27.54 13.42
CA GLY A 375 -8.21 27.07 12.39
C GLY A 375 -8.61 27.37 10.95
N ALA A 376 -9.88 27.70 10.71
CA ALA A 376 -10.42 27.91 9.37
C ALA A 376 -10.62 29.40 9.09
N GLY A 377 -9.66 30.03 8.41
CA GLY A 377 -10.04 31.14 7.52
C GLY A 377 -11.20 30.64 6.66
N GLY A 378 -12.28 31.43 6.52
CA GLY A 378 -13.62 30.97 6.06
C GLY A 378 -13.67 30.10 4.79
N HIS A 379 -12.60 30.07 4.01
CA HIS A 379 -12.38 29.14 2.91
C HIS A 379 -12.39 27.64 3.32
N ASP A 380 -11.93 27.26 4.53
CA ASP A 380 -11.91 25.84 4.95
C ASP A 380 -13.29 25.34 5.39
N LEU A 381 -14.14 26.22 5.95
CA LEU A 381 -15.52 25.90 6.34
C LEU A 381 -16.37 25.50 5.13
N SER A 382 -16.25 26.24 4.01
CA SER A 382 -16.96 25.90 2.77
C SER A 382 -16.57 24.50 2.27
N LYS A 383 -15.28 24.14 2.35
CA LYS A 383 -14.78 22.82 1.93
C LYS A 383 -15.23 21.71 2.86
N ARG A 384 -15.29 21.96 4.17
CA ARG A 384 -15.82 21.00 5.14
C ARG A 384 -17.32 20.75 4.91
N SER A 385 -18.07 21.80 4.58
CA SER A 385 -19.48 21.67 4.19
C SER A 385 -19.66 20.84 2.93
N GLU A 386 -18.84 21.08 1.89
CA GLU A 386 -18.84 20.28 0.66
C GLU A 386 -18.48 18.81 0.92
N TYR A 387 -17.50 18.56 1.78
CA TYR A 387 -17.16 17.19 2.19
C TYR A 387 -18.35 16.50 2.86
N ASN A 388 -19.00 17.18 3.81
CA ASN A 388 -20.17 16.64 4.48
C ASN A 388 -21.35 16.40 3.52
N SER A 389 -21.53 17.25 2.49
CA SER A 389 -22.56 17.02 1.47
C SER A 389 -22.25 15.80 0.61
N ILE A 390 -20.99 15.59 0.24
CA ILE A 390 -20.57 14.38 -0.49
C ILE A 390 -20.81 13.12 0.34
N LEU A 391 -20.52 13.15 1.65
CA LEU A 391 -20.79 12.01 2.54
C LEU A 391 -22.28 11.75 2.75
N ALA A 392 -23.12 12.79 2.63
CA ALA A 392 -24.56 12.68 2.81
C ALA A 392 -25.28 12.18 1.54
N ASP A 393 -24.75 12.44 0.35
CA ASP A 393 -25.29 11.94 -0.92
C ASP A 393 -24.71 10.55 -1.26
N PRO A 394 -25.53 9.48 -1.29
CA PRO A 394 -25.07 8.13 -1.63
C PRO A 394 -24.37 8.02 -2.98
N TYR A 395 -24.75 8.85 -3.96
CA TYR A 395 -24.16 8.82 -5.30
C TYR A 395 -22.79 9.50 -5.31
N GLU A 396 -22.66 10.72 -4.78
CA GLU A 396 -21.37 11.38 -4.67
C GLU A 396 -20.40 10.61 -3.76
N TYR A 397 -20.91 10.06 -2.65
CA TYR A 397 -20.14 9.21 -1.76
C TYR A 397 -19.56 7.99 -2.47
N ARG A 398 -20.32 7.34 -3.38
CA ARG A 398 -19.84 6.21 -4.18
C ARG A 398 -18.63 6.59 -5.05
N PHE A 399 -18.70 7.74 -5.73
CA PHE A 399 -17.57 8.26 -6.51
C PHE A 399 -16.38 8.64 -5.62
N PHE A 400 -16.65 9.16 -4.42
CA PHE A 400 -15.63 9.45 -3.42
C PHE A 400 -14.95 8.17 -2.93
N CYS A 401 -15.68 7.08 -2.68
CA CYS A 401 -15.15 5.77 -2.34
C CYS A 401 -14.25 5.21 -3.46
N ASP A 402 -14.69 5.31 -4.72
CA ASP A 402 -13.86 4.90 -5.87
C ASP A 402 -12.57 5.72 -5.96
N PHE A 403 -12.63 7.00 -5.61
CA PHE A 403 -11.45 7.86 -5.54
C PHE A 403 -10.54 7.50 -4.36
N ALA A 404 -11.10 7.28 -3.16
CA ALA A 404 -10.37 6.84 -1.97
C ALA A 404 -9.66 5.50 -2.20
N ALA A 405 -10.35 4.55 -2.83
CA ALA A 405 -9.80 3.31 -3.35
C ALA A 405 -8.61 3.55 -4.29
N SER A 406 -8.73 4.52 -5.20
CA SER A 406 -7.60 4.84 -6.08
C SER A 406 -6.41 5.50 -5.37
N CYS A 407 -6.60 5.95 -4.12
CA CYS A 407 -5.58 6.52 -3.27
C CYS A 407 -4.98 5.52 -2.27
N PHE A 408 -5.38 4.23 -2.30
CA PHE A 408 -5.02 3.24 -1.28
C PHE A 408 -5.54 3.59 0.11
N CYS A 409 -6.77 4.13 0.16
CA CYS A 409 -7.45 4.51 1.40
C CYS A 409 -8.86 3.89 1.46
N SER A 410 -9.11 2.76 0.80
CA SER A 410 -10.45 2.14 0.80
C SER A 410 -10.84 1.55 2.15
N GLU A 411 -9.86 1.24 3.01
CA GLU A 411 -10.11 0.80 4.38
C GLU A 411 -10.82 1.86 5.21
N MET A 412 -10.57 3.15 4.96
CA MET A 412 -11.22 4.25 5.65
C MET A 412 -12.70 4.37 5.25
N THR A 413 -12.99 4.32 3.94
CA THR A 413 -14.38 4.37 3.47
C THR A 413 -15.14 3.09 3.82
N ALA A 414 -14.49 1.93 3.75
CA ALA A 414 -15.08 0.66 4.18
C ALA A 414 -15.41 0.66 5.68
N PHE A 415 -14.56 1.27 6.52
CA PHE A 415 -14.86 1.47 7.94
C PHE A 415 -16.12 2.32 8.12
N ILE A 416 -16.27 3.42 7.35
CA ILE A 416 -17.45 4.28 7.42
C ILE A 416 -18.72 3.51 7.02
N ASP A 417 -18.66 2.70 5.96
CA ASP A 417 -19.79 1.87 5.51
C ASP A 417 -20.21 0.86 6.59
N GLU A 418 -19.23 0.20 7.21
CA GLU A 418 -19.45 -0.77 8.28
C GLU A 418 -19.97 -0.10 9.57
N TYR A 419 -19.51 1.12 9.87
CA TYR A 419 -20.04 1.95 10.96
C TYR A 419 -21.49 2.36 10.70
N GLN A 420 -21.85 2.77 9.47
CA GLN A 420 -23.25 3.05 9.12
C GLN A 420 -24.14 1.82 9.26
N ALA A 421 -23.64 0.65 8.84
CA ALA A 421 -24.36 -0.61 9.01
C ALA A 421 -24.57 -0.93 10.50
N LEU A 422 -23.53 -0.82 11.34
CA LEU A 422 -23.65 -0.99 12.79
C LEU A 422 -24.65 0.01 13.40
N LYS A 423 -24.61 1.28 12.97
CA LYS A 423 -25.53 2.33 13.43
C LYS A 423 -26.98 1.94 13.16
N SER A 424 -27.29 1.54 11.93
CA SER A 424 -28.65 1.10 11.57
C SER A 424 -29.11 -0.11 12.38
N LEU A 425 -28.24 -1.12 12.56
CA LEU A 425 -28.53 -2.32 13.34
C LEU A 425 -28.79 -2.00 14.81
N THR A 426 -27.97 -1.11 15.38
CA THR A 426 -28.08 -0.69 16.77
C THR A 426 -29.39 0.04 17.04
N VAL A 427 -29.77 0.98 16.16
CA VAL A 427 -31.02 1.73 16.32
C VAL A 427 -32.23 0.80 16.19
N VAL A 428 -32.25 -0.12 15.23
CA VAL A 428 -33.32 -1.11 15.10
C VAL A 428 -33.40 -2.01 16.34
N ALA A 429 -32.27 -2.47 16.85
CA ALA A 429 -32.21 -3.33 18.04
C ALA A 429 -32.76 -2.61 19.28
N LEU A 430 -32.40 -1.34 19.49
CA LEU A 430 -32.91 -0.51 20.60
C LEU A 430 -34.44 -0.34 20.55
N GLY A 431 -35.04 -0.30 19.36
CA GLY A 431 -36.50 -0.25 19.22
C GLY A 431 -37.22 -1.59 19.35
N SER A 432 -36.51 -2.71 19.19
CA SER A 432 -37.05 -4.07 19.33
C SER A 432 -36.95 -4.61 20.75
N GLU A 433 -35.99 -4.12 21.53
CA GLU A 433 -35.89 -4.44 22.95
C GLU A 433 -36.95 -3.63 23.71
N ASP A 434 -38.15 -4.22 23.87
CA ASP A 434 -39.17 -3.83 24.87
C ASP A 434 -38.65 -3.93 26.35
N ILE A 435 -37.33 -4.06 26.54
CA ILE A 435 -36.62 -4.39 27.79
C ILE A 435 -36.53 -3.20 28.74
N TRP A 436 -36.86 -1.98 28.30
CA TRP A 436 -36.95 -0.81 29.19
C TRP A 436 -38.31 -0.67 29.89
N ARG A 437 -39.20 -1.68 29.82
CA ARG A 437 -40.31 -1.78 30.79
C ARG A 437 -39.70 -2.02 32.17
N GLU A 438 -40.02 -1.13 33.11
CA GLU A 438 -39.49 -0.93 34.47
C GLU A 438 -39.44 -2.13 35.44
N ASP A 439 -39.60 -3.39 34.99
CA ASP A 439 -39.57 -4.59 35.85
C ASP A 439 -38.18 -5.30 35.86
N VAL A 440 -37.08 -4.55 35.89
CA VAL A 440 -35.69 -5.08 35.85
C VAL A 440 -35.10 -5.27 37.25
N ASP A 441 -35.88 -5.81 38.19
CA ASP A 441 -35.36 -6.29 39.48
C ASP A 441 -35.15 -7.81 39.51
N GLN A 442 -35.34 -8.54 38.40
CA GLN A 442 -35.26 -10.01 38.38
C GLN A 442 -34.50 -10.68 37.23
N LEU A 443 -33.69 -9.98 36.42
CA LEU A 443 -32.92 -10.68 35.38
C LEU A 443 -31.57 -11.24 35.89
N GLU A 444 -31.59 -12.55 36.10
CA GLU A 444 -30.54 -13.44 36.61
C GLU A 444 -29.23 -13.55 35.78
N PRO A 445 -28.14 -14.11 36.37
CA PRO A 445 -26.81 -14.32 35.77
C PRO A 445 -26.73 -15.31 34.59
N ASN A 446 -27.83 -15.96 34.19
CA ASN A 446 -27.81 -17.08 33.24
C ASN A 446 -27.62 -16.68 31.76
N TYR A 447 -27.56 -15.38 31.44
CA TYR A 447 -27.44 -14.89 30.06
C TYR A 447 -26.01 -15.02 29.49
N MET A 448 -24.97 -14.88 30.32
CA MET A 448 -23.58 -15.03 29.90
C MET A 448 -23.23 -16.48 29.50
N THR A 449 -23.86 -17.48 30.13
CA THR A 449 -23.61 -18.91 29.86
C THR A 449 -24.15 -19.36 28.50
N ARG A 450 -25.19 -18.71 27.96
CA ARG A 450 -25.74 -19.04 26.64
C ARG A 450 -24.89 -18.54 25.47
N MET A 451 -24.16 -17.43 25.64
CA MET A 451 -23.25 -16.93 24.60
C MET A 451 -22.03 -17.84 24.39
N ALA A 452 -21.62 -18.59 25.41
CA ALA A 452 -20.48 -19.51 25.29
C ALA A 452 -20.79 -20.78 24.47
N SER A 453 -22.07 -21.12 24.26
CA SER A 453 -22.48 -22.38 23.62
C SER A 453 -22.94 -22.26 22.16
N SER A 454 -23.13 -21.07 21.60
CA SER A 454 -23.61 -20.88 20.22
C SER A 454 -22.50 -20.50 19.24
N GLY A 455 -21.48 -21.35 19.13
CA GLY A 455 -20.42 -21.20 18.13
C GLY A 455 -20.65 -22.14 16.94
N ALA A 456 -21.28 -21.67 15.86
CA ALA A 456 -20.98 -22.13 14.48
C ALA A 456 -21.79 -21.45 13.35
N ASP A 457 -23.04 -21.00 13.54
CA ASP A 457 -23.93 -20.69 12.39
C ASP A 457 -24.53 -19.26 12.32
N ALA A 458 -23.99 -18.28 13.05
CA ALA A 458 -24.60 -16.94 13.19
C ALA A 458 -24.45 -15.98 11.97
N GLY A 459 -23.99 -16.44 10.80
CA GLY A 459 -23.63 -15.55 9.69
C GLY A 459 -24.77 -15.01 8.82
N ILE A 460 -25.97 -15.60 8.86
CA ILE A 460 -27.00 -15.41 7.80
C ILE A 460 -28.33 -14.79 8.29
N GLY A 461 -28.55 -14.65 9.61
CA GLY A 461 -29.90 -14.40 10.15
C GLY A 461 -30.40 -12.95 10.26
N TYR A 462 -29.52 -11.94 10.40
CA TYR A 462 -29.96 -10.66 10.96
C TYR A 462 -30.75 -9.74 10.01
N LEU A 463 -30.53 -9.81 8.70
CA LEU A 463 -31.34 -9.05 7.72
C LEU A 463 -32.67 -9.76 7.37
N ALA A 464 -32.76 -11.07 7.61
CA ALA A 464 -33.98 -11.85 7.38
C ALA A 464 -34.95 -11.78 8.58
N LEU A 465 -34.43 -11.63 9.81
CA LEU A 465 -35.27 -11.49 11.01
C LEU A 465 -35.99 -10.14 11.09
N ALA A 466 -35.39 -9.06 10.57
CA ALA A 466 -36.07 -7.76 10.46
C ALA A 466 -37.28 -7.79 9.50
N ASN A 467 -37.35 -8.77 8.58
CA ASN A 467 -38.41 -8.87 7.59
C ASN A 467 -39.55 -9.84 7.99
N ARG A 468 -39.40 -10.60 9.10
CA ARG A 468 -40.35 -11.68 9.44
C ARG A 468 -41.53 -11.24 10.31
N ASN A 469 -41.45 -10.06 10.95
CA ASN A 469 -42.53 -9.44 11.73
C ASN A 469 -43.03 -8.11 11.11
N ALA A 470 -42.77 -7.88 9.82
CA ALA A 470 -43.20 -6.68 9.13
C ALA A 470 -44.72 -6.69 8.94
N ASN A 471 -45.43 -6.06 9.88
CA ASN A 471 -46.78 -5.57 9.67
C ASN A 471 -46.78 -4.77 8.35
N PRO A 472 -47.60 -5.09 7.32
CA PRO A 472 -47.52 -4.47 5.99
C PRO A 472 -47.75 -2.94 5.99
N ASN A 473 -48.16 -2.37 7.12
CA ASN A 473 -48.31 -0.93 7.34
C ASN A 473 -47.12 -0.25 8.04
N SER A 474 -46.05 -0.96 8.42
CA SER A 474 -44.86 -0.31 8.98
C SER A 474 -44.07 0.38 7.86
N LYS A 475 -44.18 1.71 7.78
CA LYS A 475 -43.27 2.52 6.96
C LYS A 475 -41.84 2.14 7.35
N SER A 476 -41.06 1.61 6.40
CA SER A 476 -39.64 1.35 6.61
C SER A 476 -38.99 2.64 7.09
N LEU A 477 -38.51 2.66 8.33
CA LEU A 477 -37.77 3.78 8.87
C LEU A 477 -36.56 4.02 7.95
N ARG A 478 -36.61 5.10 7.15
CA ARG A 478 -35.45 5.56 6.35
C ARG A 478 -34.46 6.21 7.30
N LEU A 479 -33.76 5.37 8.04
CA LEU A 479 -32.82 5.75 9.08
C LEU A 479 -31.44 6.09 8.48
N GLN A 480 -31.44 6.93 7.44
CA GLN A 480 -30.22 7.39 6.78
C GLN A 480 -29.84 8.76 7.34
N THR A 481 -29.11 8.75 8.44
CA THR A 481 -28.39 9.94 8.92
C THR A 481 -26.98 9.93 8.34
N PRO A 482 -26.37 11.10 8.04
CA PRO A 482 -25.03 11.18 7.50
C PRO A 482 -23.98 10.47 8.37
N PRO A 483 -22.82 10.08 7.80
CA PRO A 483 -21.73 9.49 8.56
C PRO A 483 -21.15 10.34 9.68
N THR A 484 -21.36 11.65 9.62
CA THR A 484 -20.92 12.58 10.65
C THR A 484 -21.72 12.44 11.94
N VAL A 485 -22.98 12.00 11.89
CA VAL A 485 -23.86 11.85 13.06
C VAL A 485 -23.55 10.54 13.79
N SER A 486 -23.36 10.62 15.11
CA SER A 486 -23.00 9.45 15.94
C SER A 486 -24.17 8.46 16.11
N ILE A 487 -23.87 7.24 16.56
CA ILE A 487 -24.89 6.23 16.86
C ILE A 487 -25.84 6.74 17.96
N LEU A 488 -25.28 7.36 19.01
CA LEU A 488 -26.07 7.90 20.13
C LEU A 488 -26.99 9.04 19.67
N GLU A 489 -26.50 9.97 18.85
CA GLU A 489 -27.30 11.08 18.32
C GLU A 489 -28.42 10.59 17.42
N THR A 490 -28.13 9.63 16.53
CA THR A 490 -29.14 9.01 15.69
C THR A 490 -30.20 8.29 16.53
N ALA A 491 -29.79 7.57 17.57
CA ALA A 491 -30.72 6.87 18.46
C ALA A 491 -31.62 7.85 19.24
N LYS A 492 -31.06 8.96 19.77
CA LYS A 492 -31.81 10.04 20.43
C LYS A 492 -32.83 10.70 19.50
N ALA A 493 -32.45 10.93 18.24
CA ALA A 493 -33.34 11.53 17.25
C ALA A 493 -34.52 10.62 16.89
N VAL A 494 -34.28 9.29 16.84
CA VAL A 494 -35.31 8.30 16.49
C VAL A 494 -36.20 7.97 17.69
N TYR A 495 -35.64 7.92 18.89
CA TYR A 495 -36.35 7.58 20.11
C TYR A 495 -36.19 8.67 21.19
N PRO A 496 -36.80 9.85 20.98
CA PRO A 496 -36.71 10.96 21.94
C PRO A 496 -37.31 10.63 23.31
N GLN A 497 -38.14 9.59 23.41
CA GLN A 497 -38.74 9.13 24.66
C GLN A 497 -37.79 8.35 25.57
N TYR A 498 -36.70 7.78 25.05
CA TYR A 498 -35.72 7.06 25.87
C TYR A 498 -34.65 8.02 26.37
N ASN A 499 -34.28 7.91 27.65
CA ASN A 499 -33.18 8.68 28.25
C ASN A 499 -31.82 8.08 27.88
N LEU A 500 -31.48 8.13 26.59
CA LEU A 500 -30.20 7.63 26.07
C LEU A 500 -29.07 8.58 26.45
N ASN A 501 -27.98 8.05 26.98
CA ASN A 501 -26.80 8.82 27.41
C ASN A 501 -25.50 8.15 26.96
N GLU A 502 -24.35 8.74 27.29
CA GLU A 502 -23.04 8.21 26.89
C GLU A 502 -22.68 6.87 27.56
N MET A 503 -23.39 6.52 28.64
CA MET A 503 -23.24 5.26 29.37
C MET A 503 -24.17 4.17 28.85
N THR A 504 -25.06 4.47 27.89
CA THR A 504 -25.95 3.47 27.31
C THR A 504 -25.13 2.38 26.62
N PRO A 505 -25.28 1.09 27.00
CA PRO A 505 -24.55 -0.01 26.40
C PRO A 505 -25.08 -0.34 25.00
N PHE A 506 -24.24 -1.00 24.18
CA PHE A 506 -24.69 -1.58 22.91
C PHE A 506 -25.70 -2.72 23.15
N PRO A 507 -26.78 -2.80 22.35
CA PRO A 507 -27.69 -3.93 22.38
C PRO A 507 -26.99 -5.21 21.89
N VAL A 508 -27.37 -6.36 22.45
CA VAL A 508 -26.71 -7.65 22.19
C VAL A 508 -26.75 -8.00 20.70
N ALA A 509 -27.86 -7.71 20.02
CA ALA A 509 -28.04 -7.97 18.59
C ALA A 509 -27.02 -7.21 17.69
N ALA A 510 -26.41 -6.14 18.17
CA ALA A 510 -25.40 -5.37 17.44
C ALA A 510 -23.95 -5.79 17.77
N MET A 511 -23.76 -6.64 18.79
CA MET A 511 -22.44 -6.93 19.36
C MET A 511 -21.50 -7.65 18.38
N ASP A 512 -22.01 -8.61 17.62
CA ASP A 512 -21.22 -9.35 16.62
C ASP A 512 -20.63 -8.41 15.56
N LYS A 513 -21.41 -7.42 15.12
CA LYS A 513 -20.97 -6.42 14.14
C LYS A 513 -19.94 -5.46 14.74
N LEU A 514 -20.09 -5.08 16.01
CA LEU A 514 -19.11 -4.27 16.73
C LEU A 514 -17.76 -5.00 16.84
N VAL A 515 -17.77 -6.28 17.21
CA VAL A 515 -16.58 -7.14 17.27
C VAL A 515 -15.93 -7.29 15.90
N ALA A 516 -16.72 -7.45 14.84
CA ALA A 516 -16.23 -7.48 13.47
C ALA A 516 -15.47 -6.18 13.12
N ILE A 517 -16.01 -5.01 13.46
CA ILE A 517 -15.33 -3.73 13.21
C ILE A 517 -13.99 -3.64 13.96
N PHE A 518 -13.96 -4.05 15.24
CA PHE A 518 -12.70 -4.04 16.01
C PHE A 518 -11.65 -4.98 15.44
N SER A 519 -12.05 -6.20 15.05
CA SER A 519 -11.13 -7.20 14.49
C SER A 519 -10.60 -6.84 13.10
N VAL A 520 -11.42 -6.18 12.27
CA VAL A 520 -11.11 -5.87 10.87
C VAL A 520 -10.42 -4.51 10.70
N PHE A 521 -10.85 -3.47 11.41
CA PHE A 521 -10.38 -2.10 11.18
C PHE A 521 -9.51 -1.54 12.31
N VAL A 522 -9.68 -2.01 13.56
CA VAL A 522 -8.93 -1.47 14.71
C VAL A 522 -7.72 -2.33 15.05
N ASN A 523 -7.78 -3.64 14.80
CA ASN A 523 -6.66 -4.54 15.00
C ASN A 523 -5.52 -4.22 14.04
N SER A 524 -4.39 -3.77 14.57
CA SER A 524 -3.17 -3.43 13.80
C SER A 524 -2.60 -4.57 12.96
N ASN A 525 -3.00 -5.82 13.22
CA ASN A 525 -2.57 -6.99 12.45
C ASN A 525 -3.51 -7.30 11.27
N SER A 526 -4.64 -6.61 11.17
CA SER A 526 -5.57 -6.76 10.04
C SER A 526 -5.01 -6.08 8.78
N TYR A 527 -5.29 -6.67 7.62
CA TYR A 527 -4.91 -6.09 6.32
C TYR A 527 -5.69 -4.82 5.97
N THR A 528 -6.83 -4.60 6.63
CA THR A 528 -7.71 -3.43 6.48
C THR A 528 -7.68 -2.55 7.72
N ALA A 529 -6.65 -2.67 8.56
CA ALA A 529 -6.49 -1.84 9.73
C ALA A 529 -6.39 -0.37 9.32
N VAL A 530 -7.23 0.47 9.90
CA VAL A 530 -7.15 1.92 9.71
C VAL A 530 -5.98 2.47 10.52
N ASN A 531 -5.30 3.48 9.99
CA ASN A 531 -4.09 4.06 10.58
C ASN A 531 -4.40 4.95 11.80
N LEU A 532 -4.89 4.36 12.89
CA LEU A 532 -5.29 5.06 14.10
C LEU A 532 -4.09 5.39 15.01
N PRO A 533 -4.08 6.54 15.72
CA PRO A 533 -3.07 6.85 16.72
C PRO A 533 -2.97 5.76 17.80
N SER A 534 -1.75 5.38 18.17
CA SER A 534 -1.51 4.31 19.16
C SER A 534 -2.21 4.55 20.51
N GLY A 535 -2.23 5.80 20.99
CA GLY A 535 -2.92 6.17 22.22
C GLY A 535 -4.44 5.94 22.16
N MET A 536 -5.06 6.18 21.01
CA MET A 536 -6.50 5.92 20.79
C MET A 536 -6.78 4.41 20.82
N VAL A 537 -5.98 3.61 20.13
CA VAL A 537 -6.12 2.13 20.14
C VAL A 537 -5.95 1.57 21.56
N LEU A 538 -5.01 2.11 22.35
CA LEU A 538 -4.82 1.70 23.75
C LEU A 538 -6.03 2.04 24.63
N ARG A 539 -6.57 3.26 24.54
CA ARG A 539 -7.80 3.66 25.28
C ARG A 539 -8.98 2.73 24.96
N ILE A 540 -9.14 2.39 23.70
CA ILE A 540 -10.24 1.53 23.24
C ILE A 540 -10.05 0.09 23.71
N ARG A 541 -8.82 -0.42 23.69
CA ARG A 541 -8.49 -1.73 24.30
C ARG A 541 -8.74 -1.75 25.80
N GLU A 542 -8.46 -0.66 26.49
CA GLU A 542 -8.75 -0.52 27.92
C GLU A 542 -10.27 -0.57 28.17
N LYS A 543 -11.08 0.19 27.41
CA LYS A 543 -12.56 0.13 27.49
C LYS A 543 -13.11 -1.26 27.17
N LEU A 544 -12.57 -1.92 26.14
CA LEU A 544 -12.90 -3.30 25.79
C LEU A 544 -12.57 -4.27 26.94
N GLY A 545 -11.43 -4.09 27.60
CA GLY A 545 -11.01 -4.91 28.74
C GLY A 545 -11.87 -4.72 30.00
N LYS A 546 -12.47 -3.54 30.17
CA LYS A 546 -13.45 -3.24 31.23
C LYS A 546 -14.88 -3.64 30.87
N SER A 547 -15.10 -4.16 29.66
CA SER A 547 -16.44 -4.43 29.11
C SER A 547 -17.34 -3.18 29.02
N GLU A 548 -16.75 -1.98 28.94
CA GLU A 548 -17.46 -0.71 28.79
C GLU A 548 -17.80 -0.46 27.31
N LEU A 549 -18.73 -1.27 26.78
CA LEU A 549 -19.19 -1.21 25.39
C LEU A 549 -20.37 -0.26 25.23
N THR A 550 -20.12 1.03 25.43
CA THR A 550 -21.14 2.08 25.29
C THR A 550 -21.32 2.52 23.84
N LEU A 551 -22.47 3.11 23.51
CA LEU A 551 -22.81 3.58 22.15
C LEU A 551 -21.79 4.58 21.56
N THR A 552 -20.98 5.22 22.40
CA THR A 552 -19.97 6.22 22.01
C THR A 552 -18.56 5.65 21.82
N ILE A 553 -18.34 4.35 22.04
CA ILE A 553 -16.99 3.74 22.00
C ILE A 553 -16.28 3.91 20.65
N LEU A 554 -17.03 4.03 19.55
CA LEU A 554 -16.50 4.20 18.20
C LEU A 554 -16.45 5.66 17.74
N ASP A 555 -17.00 6.61 18.48
CA ASP A 555 -17.13 7.99 18.00
C ASP A 555 -15.75 8.65 17.83
N GLU A 556 -14.81 8.38 18.74
CA GLU A 556 -13.43 8.86 18.61
C GLU A 556 -12.73 8.30 17.36
N ILE A 557 -12.91 7.00 17.07
CA ILE A 557 -12.37 6.38 15.85
C ILE A 557 -13.02 7.03 14.63
N LYS A 558 -14.35 7.12 14.63
CA LYS A 558 -15.15 7.67 13.51
C LYS A 558 -14.69 9.07 13.15
N GLU A 559 -14.56 9.96 14.12
CA GLU A 559 -14.08 11.33 13.88
C GLU A 559 -12.66 11.35 13.31
N GLU A 560 -11.76 10.50 13.81
CA GLU A 560 -10.39 10.39 13.27
C GLU A 560 -10.38 9.89 11.83
N VAL A 561 -11.20 8.87 11.51
CA VAL A 561 -11.32 8.37 10.13
C VAL A 561 -11.91 9.42 9.19
N LEU A 562 -12.94 10.16 9.63
CA LEU A 562 -13.50 11.27 8.86
C LEU A 562 -12.48 12.39 8.65
N ASN A 563 -11.66 12.69 9.66
CA ASN A 563 -10.59 13.67 9.53
C ASN A 563 -9.49 13.22 8.55
N MET A 564 -9.06 11.96 8.61
CA MET A 564 -8.12 11.39 7.65
C MET A 564 -8.68 11.42 6.23
N LEU A 565 -9.93 10.99 6.03
CA LEU A 565 -10.61 11.07 4.73
C LEU A 565 -10.69 12.51 4.22
N TYR A 566 -11.02 13.46 5.09
CA TYR A 566 -11.07 14.88 4.71
C TYR A 566 -9.71 15.39 4.25
N PHE A 567 -8.67 15.22 5.08
CA PHE A 567 -7.36 15.82 4.81
C PHE A 567 -6.58 15.10 3.71
N ASP A 568 -6.60 13.78 3.70
CA ASP A 568 -5.75 12.99 2.80
C ASP A 568 -6.41 12.70 1.46
N VAL A 569 -7.74 12.48 1.46
CA VAL A 569 -8.49 12.06 0.26
C VAL A 569 -9.28 13.22 -0.33
N PHE A 570 -10.13 13.88 0.46
CA PHE A 570 -11.05 14.91 -0.05
C PHE A 570 -10.34 16.15 -0.59
N THR A 571 -9.25 16.60 0.05
CA THR A 571 -8.46 17.74 -0.49
C THR A 571 -7.85 17.47 -1.87
N ARG A 572 -7.68 16.19 -2.23
CA ARG A 572 -7.20 15.76 -3.56
C ARG A 572 -8.37 15.50 -4.51
N TYR A 573 -9.46 14.96 -4.00
CA TYR A 573 -10.70 14.74 -4.74
C TYR A 573 -11.24 16.06 -5.29
N SER A 574 -11.38 17.08 -4.43
CA SER A 574 -11.87 18.42 -4.79
C SER A 574 -10.99 19.17 -5.80
N LYS A 575 -9.71 18.82 -5.95
CA LYS A 575 -8.82 19.39 -6.98
C LYS A 575 -8.96 18.73 -8.36
N ASN A 576 -9.52 17.52 -8.40
CA ASN A 576 -9.69 16.74 -9.62
C ASN A 576 -11.14 16.77 -10.16
N LYS A 577 -12.08 17.27 -9.36
CA LYS A 577 -13.43 17.66 -9.80
C LYS A 577 -13.29 18.97 -10.56
#